data_AF-A0A7V6XLB4-F1
#
_entry.id   AF-A0A7V6XLB4-F1
#
_cell.length_a   1.000
_cell.length_b   1.000
_cell.length_c   1.000
_cell.angle_alpha   90.00
_cell.angle_beta   90.00
_cell.angle_gamma   90.00
#
_symmetry.space_group_name_H-M   'P 1'
#
loop_
_entity.id
_entity.type
_entity.pdbx_description
1 polymer ?
#
loop_
_entity_poly.entity_id
_entity_poly.type
_entity_poly.pdbx_seq_one_letter_code
_entity_poly.pdbx_strand_id
1 'polypeptide(L)'
;MKKTVKIVAGVLAITLIGFLIFIANGFLGNPISKALAERAGLNHIEKTYPDSNLQVEKVNYNFKTGGYFALIKSPTSIDTHFSVDISLTGRVLRDSYETDVLSGWNTWQRIDSEYRNMTDKIFEAPDYPYISHIDFGSLKMKVADSEIGASGLDYGIPMEDLELDRKYDIKKLAKTAGHITVYIQDEEISVEKACEVLLGLKKIFDDADVPFYAIDFVLLKPRKDDGTPNEDKTELRINDFLYKDIYEDGLEDRFVKSAKALEEYYKKQDARKKIQK
;
A
#
# COMPACT_ATOMS: atom_id res chain seq x y z
N MET A 1 31.97 13.86 -51.98
CA MET A 1 30.54 14.15 -51.68
C MET A 1 30.16 15.53 -52.20
N LYS A 2 29.12 15.64 -53.02
CA LYS A 2 28.58 16.95 -53.46
C LYS A 2 28.19 17.77 -52.23
N LYS A 3 28.49 19.09 -52.22
CA LYS A 3 28.21 20.01 -51.09
C LYS A 3 26.79 19.85 -50.53
N THR A 4 25.81 19.61 -51.41
CA THR A 4 24.40 19.38 -51.08
C THR A 4 24.18 18.18 -50.14
N VAL A 5 24.90 17.08 -50.32
CA VAL A 5 24.75 15.87 -49.48
C VAL A 5 25.27 16.13 -48.07
N LYS A 6 26.35 16.91 -47.92
CA LYS A 6 26.88 17.31 -46.60
C LYS A 6 25.90 18.21 -45.84
N ILE A 7 25.25 19.13 -46.54
CA ILE A 7 24.24 20.03 -45.94
C ILE A 7 23.02 19.22 -45.49
N VAL A 8 22.48 18.33 -46.32
CA VAL A 8 21.33 17.47 -45.97
C VAL A 8 21.65 16.57 -44.78
N ALA A 9 22.83 15.94 -44.76
CA ALA A 9 23.27 15.12 -43.63
C ALA A 9 23.39 15.94 -42.34
N GLY A 10 23.91 17.18 -42.42
CA GLY A 10 23.99 18.08 -41.26
C GLY A 10 22.61 18.47 -40.71
N VAL A 11 21.66 18.81 -41.59
CA VAL A 11 20.28 19.13 -41.17
C VAL A 11 19.61 17.91 -40.53
N LEU A 12 19.73 16.71 -41.13
CA LEU A 12 19.18 15.48 -40.56
C LEU A 12 19.77 15.17 -39.18
N ALA A 13 21.07 15.34 -39.00
CA ALA A 13 21.72 15.14 -37.70
C ALA A 13 21.19 16.12 -36.63
N ILE A 14 21.05 17.41 -36.96
CA ILE A 14 20.50 18.42 -36.05
C ILE A 14 19.04 18.10 -35.68
N THR A 15 18.22 17.74 -36.67
CA THR A 15 16.81 17.35 -36.42
C THR A 15 16.72 16.13 -35.52
N LEU A 16 17.56 15.11 -35.75
CA LEU A 16 17.58 13.90 -34.92
C LEU A 16 18.02 14.23 -33.48
N ILE A 17 19.05 15.05 -33.31
CA ILE A 17 19.49 15.50 -31.98
C ILE A 17 18.37 16.29 -31.28
N GLY A 18 17.71 17.21 -31.98
CA GLY A 18 16.59 17.96 -31.43
C GLY A 18 15.42 17.06 -31.01
N PHE A 19 15.09 16.06 -31.82
CA PHE A 19 14.05 15.07 -31.51
C PHE A 19 14.43 14.21 -30.29
N LEU A 20 15.68 13.76 -30.20
CA LEU A 20 16.17 13.01 -29.03
C LEU A 20 16.14 13.86 -27.75
N ILE A 21 16.50 15.14 -27.82
CA ILE A 21 16.39 16.08 -26.69
C ILE A 21 14.93 16.29 -26.31
N PHE A 22 14.03 16.41 -27.28
CA PHE A 22 12.59 16.52 -27.03
C PHE A 22 12.04 15.30 -26.29
N ILE A 23 12.37 14.09 -26.75
CA ILE A 23 12.00 12.85 -26.07
C ILE A 23 12.62 12.80 -24.67
N ALA A 24 13.93 13.07 -24.54
CA ALA A 24 14.63 13.04 -23.27
C ALA A 24 13.98 13.99 -22.24
N ASN A 25 13.62 15.21 -22.64
CA ASN A 25 12.90 16.14 -21.78
C ASN A 25 11.51 15.62 -21.37
N GLY A 26 10.82 14.90 -22.25
CA GLY A 26 9.52 14.30 -21.94
C GLY A 26 9.58 13.22 -20.85
N PHE A 27 10.71 12.51 -20.74
CA PHE A 27 10.91 11.44 -19.75
C PHE A 27 11.69 11.89 -18.50
N LEU A 28 12.67 12.78 -18.66
CA LEU A 28 13.59 13.19 -17.59
C LEU A 28 13.24 14.55 -16.99
N GLY A 29 12.37 15.31 -17.65
CA GLY A 29 12.13 16.71 -17.37
C GLY A 29 13.25 17.60 -17.92
N ASN A 30 13.00 18.91 -17.98
CA ASN A 30 14.00 19.90 -18.36
C ASN A 30 14.56 20.64 -17.12
N PRO A 31 15.88 20.90 -17.04
CA PRO A 31 16.53 21.46 -15.85
C PRO A 31 16.06 22.88 -15.50
N ILE A 32 15.61 23.67 -16.49
CA ILE A 32 15.09 25.02 -16.26
C ILE A 32 13.79 24.96 -15.44
N SER A 33 12.83 24.16 -15.88
CA SER A 33 11.58 23.93 -15.15
C SER A 33 11.81 23.30 -13.79
N LYS A 34 12.84 22.45 -13.64
CA LYS A 34 13.21 21.92 -12.32
C LYS A 34 13.64 23.02 -11.36
N ALA A 35 14.50 23.94 -11.80
CA ALA A 35 14.92 25.08 -10.99
C ALA A 35 13.75 26.04 -10.66
N LEU A 36 12.81 26.21 -11.59
CA LEU A 36 11.56 26.96 -11.31
C LEU A 36 10.72 26.25 -10.26
N ALA A 37 10.58 24.93 -10.34
CA ALA A 37 9.81 24.15 -9.38
C ALA A 37 10.44 24.16 -7.98
N GLU A 38 11.76 24.12 -7.87
CA GLU A 38 12.47 24.23 -6.60
C GLU A 38 12.18 25.58 -5.91
N ARG A 39 12.30 26.69 -6.66
CA ARG A 39 11.95 28.02 -6.14
C ARG A 39 10.47 28.13 -5.76
N ALA A 40 9.58 27.56 -6.56
CA ALA A 40 8.15 27.56 -6.29
C ALA A 40 7.82 26.77 -5.02
N GLY A 41 8.45 25.62 -4.80
CA GLY A 41 8.31 24.82 -3.58
C GLY A 41 8.77 25.58 -2.34
N LEU A 42 9.95 26.21 -2.38
CA LEU A 42 10.48 27.04 -1.29
C LEU A 42 9.54 28.20 -0.96
N ASN A 43 9.13 28.98 -1.98
CA ASN A 43 8.22 30.10 -1.78
C ASN A 43 6.85 29.66 -1.23
N HIS A 44 6.37 28.48 -1.64
CA HIS A 44 5.10 27.94 -1.16
C HIS A 44 5.15 27.65 0.34
N ILE A 45 6.20 26.98 0.81
CA ILE A 45 6.33 26.62 2.22
C ILE A 45 6.56 27.85 3.10
N GLU A 46 7.40 28.81 2.67
CA GLU A 46 7.63 30.06 3.39
C GLU A 46 6.35 30.90 3.55
N LYS A 47 5.50 30.90 2.52
CA LYS A 47 4.25 31.68 2.52
C LYS A 47 3.11 30.98 3.26
N THR A 48 2.97 29.67 3.08
CA THR A 48 1.79 28.92 3.55
C THR A 48 2.00 28.36 4.95
N TYR A 49 3.24 28.04 5.31
CA TYR A 49 3.61 27.40 6.56
C TYR A 49 4.79 28.15 7.23
N PRO A 50 4.68 29.47 7.50
CA PRO A 50 5.82 30.32 7.88
C PRO A 50 6.49 29.93 9.21
N ASP A 51 5.72 29.34 10.13
CA ASP A 51 6.21 28.92 11.46
C ASP A 51 6.61 27.44 11.49
N SER A 52 6.37 26.71 10.40
CA SER A 52 6.73 25.31 10.26
C SER A 52 8.14 25.25 9.70
N ASN A 53 9.10 24.75 10.48
CA ASN A 53 10.50 24.57 10.09
C ASN A 53 10.64 23.53 8.96
N LEU A 54 10.12 23.82 7.77
CA LEU A 54 10.03 22.92 6.64
C LEU A 54 11.15 23.19 5.64
N GLN A 55 11.53 22.15 4.92
CA GLN A 55 12.53 22.24 3.86
C GLN A 55 12.13 21.42 2.64
N VAL A 56 12.52 21.89 1.46
CA VAL A 56 12.47 21.08 0.23
C VAL A 56 13.61 20.08 0.30
N GLU A 57 13.28 18.79 0.37
CA GLU A 57 14.28 17.72 0.33
C GLU A 57 14.78 17.49 -1.10
N LYS A 58 13.85 17.33 -2.04
CA LYS A 58 14.16 17.07 -3.44
C LYS A 58 13.01 17.44 -4.35
N VAL A 59 13.35 17.77 -5.59
CA VAL A 59 12.39 18.02 -6.68
C VAL A 59 12.57 16.97 -7.76
N ASN A 60 11.48 16.29 -8.09
CA ASN A 60 11.46 15.22 -9.08
C ASN A 60 10.48 15.53 -10.20
N TYR A 61 10.80 15.05 -11.40
CA TYR A 61 9.90 15.11 -12.55
C TYR A 61 8.95 13.91 -12.52
N ASN A 62 7.68 14.15 -12.84
CA ASN A 62 6.67 13.11 -12.99
C ASN A 62 6.20 13.03 -14.45
N PHE A 63 6.77 12.09 -15.20
CA PHE A 63 6.47 11.89 -16.61
C PHE A 63 4.99 11.59 -16.90
N LYS A 64 4.24 11.04 -15.93
CA LYS A 64 2.80 10.76 -16.11
C LYS A 64 1.96 12.03 -16.17
N THR A 65 2.39 13.07 -15.47
CA THR A 65 1.67 14.35 -15.39
C THR A 65 2.33 15.45 -16.21
N GLY A 66 3.58 15.25 -16.64
CA GLY A 66 4.39 16.25 -17.33
C GLY A 66 4.85 17.39 -16.41
N GLY A 67 4.66 17.27 -15.10
CA GLY A 67 5.02 18.28 -14.09
C GLY A 67 6.16 17.84 -13.18
N TYR A 68 6.43 18.68 -12.18
CA TYR A 68 7.36 18.40 -11.09
C TYR A 68 6.60 18.23 -9.79
N PHE A 69 7.19 17.54 -8.83
CA PHE A 69 6.76 17.61 -7.44
C PHE A 69 7.97 17.87 -6.54
N ALA A 70 7.80 18.78 -5.59
CA ALA A 70 8.75 19.03 -4.52
C ALA A 70 8.35 18.19 -3.31
N LEU A 71 9.28 17.41 -2.78
CA LEU A 71 9.09 16.74 -1.50
C LEU A 71 9.52 17.67 -0.38
N ILE A 72 8.57 17.91 0.53
CA ILE A 72 8.74 18.76 1.69
C ILE A 72 8.85 17.87 2.92
N LYS A 73 9.74 18.21 3.84
CA LYS A 73 9.84 17.53 5.13
C LYS A 73 10.17 18.51 6.25
N SER A 74 9.77 18.14 7.47
CA SER A 74 10.31 18.72 8.70
C SER A 74 11.60 17.99 9.10
N PRO A 75 12.65 18.69 9.56
CA PRO A 75 13.82 18.08 10.17
C PRO A 75 13.57 17.64 11.61
N THR A 76 12.49 18.11 12.26
CA THR A 76 12.18 17.83 13.67
C THR A 76 10.99 16.89 13.86
N SER A 77 10.27 16.56 12.79
CA SER A 77 9.11 15.67 12.81
C SER A 77 9.27 14.61 11.74
N ILE A 78 9.25 13.34 12.15
CA ILE A 78 9.31 12.20 11.23
C ILE A 78 8.01 12.04 10.47
N ASP A 79 6.89 12.48 11.05
CA ASP A 79 5.55 12.35 10.43
C ASP A 79 5.15 13.58 9.59
N THR A 80 5.94 14.66 9.63
CA THR A 80 5.66 15.85 8.82
C THR A 80 6.47 15.80 7.52
N HIS A 81 5.92 15.12 6.51
CA HIS A 81 6.42 15.16 5.14
C HIS A 81 5.26 15.10 4.13
N PHE A 82 5.38 15.83 3.03
CA PHE A 82 4.33 15.91 2.02
C PHE A 82 4.91 16.33 0.68
N SER A 83 4.07 16.38 -0.35
CA SER A 83 4.46 16.78 -1.70
C SER A 83 3.74 18.05 -2.14
N VAL A 84 4.41 18.86 -2.95
CA VAL A 84 3.83 20.01 -3.64
C VAL A 84 3.94 19.74 -5.14
N ASP A 85 2.82 19.60 -5.83
CA ASP A 85 2.74 19.42 -7.28
C ASP A 85 2.90 20.77 -7.99
N ILE A 86 3.77 20.84 -8.99
CA ILE A 86 4.21 22.07 -9.63
C ILE A 86 4.27 21.91 -11.15
N SER A 87 3.74 22.87 -11.90
CA SER A 87 3.79 22.88 -13.36
C SER A 87 5.21 23.12 -13.91
N LEU A 88 5.42 22.87 -15.20
CA LEU A 88 6.66 23.23 -15.92
C LEU A 88 7.03 24.73 -15.84
N THR A 89 6.04 25.59 -15.58
CA THR A 89 6.23 27.04 -15.45
C THR A 89 6.49 27.49 -14.01
N GLY A 90 6.58 26.57 -13.05
CA GLY A 90 6.77 26.90 -11.63
C GLY A 90 5.49 27.32 -10.92
N ARG A 91 4.30 27.01 -11.46
CA ARG A 91 3.03 27.27 -10.77
C ARG A 91 2.70 26.11 -9.84
N VAL A 92 2.53 26.39 -8.55
CA VAL A 92 1.99 25.42 -7.58
C VAL A 92 0.56 25.03 -7.99
N LEU A 93 0.30 23.73 -8.07
CA LEU A 93 -0.98 23.17 -8.47
C LEU A 93 -1.79 22.73 -7.25
N ARG A 94 -1.15 22.06 -6.31
CA ARG A 94 -1.69 21.59 -5.03
C ARG A 94 -0.54 21.12 -4.13
N ASP A 95 -0.84 20.94 -2.85
CA ASP A 95 0.01 20.19 -1.94
C ASP A 95 -0.79 19.09 -1.23
N SER A 96 -0.07 18.15 -0.62
CA SER A 96 -0.64 17.02 0.12
C SER A 96 -0.50 17.16 1.64
N TYR A 97 -0.31 18.38 2.17
CA TYR A 97 -0.12 18.58 3.62
C TYR A 97 -1.33 18.11 4.43
N GLU A 98 -2.54 18.49 4.01
CA GLU A 98 -3.79 18.08 4.64
C GLU A 98 -3.93 16.54 4.64
N THR A 99 -3.67 15.90 3.50
CA THR A 99 -3.88 14.47 3.32
C THR A 99 -2.79 13.61 3.95
N ASP A 100 -1.54 14.09 3.99
CA ASP A 100 -0.41 13.30 4.44
C ASP A 100 -0.12 13.54 5.94
N VAL A 101 -0.23 14.80 6.37
CA VAL A 101 0.16 15.23 7.73
C VAL A 101 -1.07 15.35 8.62
N LEU A 102 -2.04 16.21 8.26
CA LEU A 102 -3.17 16.52 9.16
C LEU A 102 -4.16 15.37 9.31
N SER A 103 -4.29 14.50 8.30
CA SER A 103 -5.11 13.30 8.38
C SER A 103 -4.53 12.20 9.29
N GLY A 104 -3.27 12.32 9.73
CA GLY A 104 -2.54 11.27 10.43
C GLY A 104 -1.98 10.16 9.51
N TRP A 105 -2.09 10.29 8.18
CA TRP A 105 -1.66 9.27 7.22
C TRP A 105 -0.18 8.89 7.36
N ASN A 106 0.73 9.85 7.49
CA ASN A 106 2.16 9.56 7.66
C ASN A 106 2.44 8.81 8.96
N THR A 107 1.80 9.24 10.07
CA THR A 107 1.91 8.55 11.36
C THR A 107 1.41 7.11 11.23
N TRP A 108 0.27 6.88 10.57
CA TRP A 108 -0.25 5.55 10.31
C TRP A 108 0.70 4.71 9.46
N GLN A 109 1.21 5.25 8.35
CA GLN A 109 2.16 4.57 7.47
C GLN A 109 3.42 4.12 8.22
N ARG A 110 3.96 4.98 9.11
CA ARG A 110 5.11 4.63 9.93
C ARG A 110 4.81 3.47 10.86
N ILE A 111 3.74 3.54 11.66
CA ILE A 111 3.39 2.48 12.63
C ILE A 111 2.94 1.18 11.94
N ASP A 112 2.27 1.27 10.80
CA ASP A 112 1.88 0.13 9.96
C ASP A 112 3.12 -0.55 9.38
N SER A 113 4.10 0.22 8.90
CA SER A 113 5.39 -0.31 8.43
C SER A 113 6.16 -1.00 9.55
N GLU A 114 6.15 -0.47 10.77
CA GLU A 114 6.74 -1.13 11.92
C GLU A 114 6.07 -2.49 12.21
N TYR A 115 4.73 -2.55 12.17
CA TYR A 115 3.98 -3.80 12.34
C TYR A 115 4.23 -4.79 11.19
N ARG A 116 4.23 -4.31 9.95
CA ARG A 116 4.52 -5.10 8.74
C ARG A 116 5.88 -5.78 8.84
N ASN A 117 6.91 -5.05 9.27
CA ASN A 117 8.24 -5.61 9.50
C ASN A 117 8.26 -6.70 10.59
N MET A 118 7.34 -6.65 11.57
CA MET A 118 7.22 -7.72 12.58
C MET A 118 6.60 -8.98 11.99
N THR A 119 5.58 -8.84 11.14
CA THR A 119 4.92 -9.98 10.49
C THR A 119 5.78 -10.59 9.39
N ASP A 120 6.52 -9.78 8.63
CA ASP A 120 7.40 -10.28 7.57
C ASP A 120 8.49 -11.18 8.15
N LYS A 121 9.03 -10.86 9.33
CA LYS A 121 9.98 -11.74 10.04
C LYS A 121 9.42 -13.12 10.38
N ILE A 122 8.10 -13.25 10.55
CA ILE A 122 7.45 -14.54 10.78
C ILE A 122 7.33 -15.30 9.46
N PHE A 123 6.83 -14.65 8.41
CA PHE A 123 6.59 -15.29 7.11
C PHE A 123 7.87 -15.64 6.36
N GLU A 124 8.94 -14.86 6.55
CA GLU A 124 10.25 -15.09 5.97
C GLU A 124 11.15 -15.99 6.84
N ALA A 125 10.63 -16.48 7.98
CA ALA A 125 11.40 -17.34 8.87
C ALA A 125 11.77 -18.67 8.16
N PRO A 126 13.03 -19.16 8.27
CA PRO A 126 13.44 -20.38 7.59
C PRO A 126 12.67 -21.64 8.00
N ASP A 127 12.07 -21.63 9.19
CA ASP A 127 11.27 -22.69 9.77
C ASP A 127 9.75 -22.44 9.66
N TYR A 128 9.33 -21.41 8.90
CA TYR A 128 7.93 -21.19 8.60
C TYR A 128 7.36 -22.40 7.82
N PRO A 129 6.33 -23.10 8.35
CA PRO A 129 5.96 -24.43 7.87
C PRO A 129 5.04 -24.42 6.65
N TYR A 130 4.62 -23.24 6.19
CA TYR A 130 3.62 -23.12 5.14
C TYR A 130 4.19 -22.46 3.89
N ILE A 131 3.64 -22.84 2.73
CA ILE A 131 3.95 -22.19 1.46
C ILE A 131 2.89 -21.11 1.22
N SER A 132 3.31 -19.86 1.16
CA SER A 132 2.46 -18.72 0.87
C SER A 132 3.00 -17.88 -0.28
N HIS A 133 2.10 -17.18 -0.96
CA HIS A 133 2.46 -16.26 -2.05
C HIS A 133 1.90 -14.85 -1.85
N ILE A 134 1.00 -14.71 -0.88
CA ILE A 134 0.48 -13.45 -0.37
C ILE A 134 0.41 -13.65 1.14
N ASP A 135 1.27 -12.96 1.86
CA ASP A 135 1.34 -12.97 3.31
C ASP A 135 1.82 -11.60 3.76
N PHE A 136 1.07 -10.97 4.67
CA PHE A 136 1.46 -9.72 5.31
C PHE A 136 0.57 -9.38 6.48
N GLY A 137 1.11 -8.60 7.42
CA GLY A 137 0.36 -7.88 8.42
C GLY A 137 0.14 -6.41 8.05
N SER A 138 -0.98 -5.85 8.48
CA SER A 138 -1.24 -4.41 8.47
C SER A 138 -2.12 -4.01 9.66
N LEU A 139 -1.93 -2.81 10.18
CA LEU A 139 -2.82 -2.16 11.14
C LEU A 139 -3.98 -1.51 10.38
N LYS A 140 -5.19 -2.03 10.54
CA LYS A 140 -6.38 -1.48 9.88
C LYS A 140 -6.71 -0.09 10.40
N MET A 141 -7.08 0.80 9.50
CA MET A 141 -7.70 2.09 9.83
C MET A 141 -9.19 1.87 10.05
N LYS A 142 -9.76 2.57 11.04
CA LYS A 142 -11.20 2.68 11.18
C LYS A 142 -11.68 3.74 10.19
N VAL A 143 -12.21 3.29 9.06
CA VAL A 143 -12.77 4.21 8.05
C VAL A 143 -14.18 4.59 8.49
N ALA A 144 -14.38 5.87 8.82
CA ALA A 144 -15.73 6.42 8.89
C ALA A 144 -16.31 6.43 7.48
N ASP A 145 -17.47 5.78 7.33
CA ASP A 145 -18.12 5.50 6.05
C ASP A 145 -18.29 6.76 5.18
N SER A 146 -17.57 6.84 4.06
CA SER A 146 -17.89 7.78 2.99
C SER A 146 -17.52 7.19 1.62
N GLU A 147 -18.54 6.72 0.91
CA GLU A 147 -18.63 6.58 -0.56
C GLU A 147 -18.15 5.30 -1.25
N ILE A 148 -17.58 4.30 -0.57
CA ILE A 148 -17.23 3.00 -1.21
C ILE A 148 -17.88 1.85 -0.45
N GLY A 149 -18.98 1.33 -1.00
CA GLY A 149 -19.93 0.40 -0.36
C GLY A 149 -19.45 -1.01 0.03
N ALA A 150 -18.34 -1.12 0.76
CA ALA A 150 -18.10 -2.21 1.68
C ALA A 150 -18.20 -1.63 3.10
N SER A 151 -19.02 -2.26 3.96
CA SER A 151 -19.07 -1.96 5.40
C SER A 151 -17.64 -1.80 5.90
N GLY A 152 -17.29 -0.62 6.42
CA GLY A 152 -16.01 -0.43 7.10
C GLY A 152 -15.83 -1.52 8.15
N LEU A 153 -14.59 -1.94 8.35
CA LEU A 153 -14.27 -2.88 9.43
C LEU A 153 -14.75 -2.27 10.75
N ASP A 154 -15.42 -3.07 11.58
CA ASP A 154 -15.86 -2.64 12.92
C ASP A 154 -14.69 -2.41 13.89
N TYR A 155 -13.45 -2.59 13.43
CA TYR A 155 -12.20 -2.47 14.17
C TYR A 155 -11.14 -1.73 13.35
N GLY A 156 -10.11 -1.25 14.04
CA GLY A 156 -9.04 -0.46 13.44
C GLY A 156 -8.75 0.80 14.25
N ILE A 157 -7.71 1.52 13.84
CA ILE A 157 -7.26 2.75 14.47
C ILE A 157 -8.06 3.92 13.90
N PRO A 158 -8.76 4.72 14.73
CA PRO A 158 -9.31 5.99 14.29
C PRO A 158 -8.16 6.94 13.95
N MET A 159 -8.14 7.45 12.72
CA MET A 159 -7.04 8.29 12.24
C MET A 159 -6.91 9.61 13.02
N GLU A 160 -8.03 10.13 13.51
CA GLU A 160 -8.09 11.32 14.37
C GLU A 160 -7.45 11.13 15.75
N ASP A 161 -7.27 9.88 16.20
CA ASP A 161 -6.57 9.55 17.45
C ASP A 161 -5.03 9.48 17.27
N LEU A 162 -4.54 9.63 16.03
CA LEU A 162 -3.11 9.62 15.75
C LEU A 162 -2.48 10.99 15.99
N GLU A 163 -1.40 10.99 16.77
CA GLU A 163 -0.60 12.16 17.10
C GLU A 163 0.74 12.08 16.36
N LEU A 164 1.10 13.19 15.70
CA LEU A 164 2.39 13.31 15.02
C LEU A 164 3.56 13.02 15.97
N ASP A 165 4.54 12.27 15.47
CA ASP A 165 5.79 11.91 16.14
C ASP A 165 5.64 11.10 17.44
N ARG A 166 4.41 10.74 17.80
CA ARG A 166 4.16 9.91 18.97
C ARG A 166 4.76 8.52 18.76
N LYS A 167 5.43 8.05 19.80
CA LYS A 167 5.89 6.66 19.89
C LYS A 167 4.74 5.78 20.36
N TYR A 168 4.30 4.89 19.48
CA TYR A 168 3.22 3.96 19.76
C TYR A 168 3.77 2.60 20.20
N ASP A 169 3.04 1.94 21.09
CA ASP A 169 3.23 0.52 21.35
C ASP A 169 2.51 -0.27 20.24
N ILE A 170 3.26 -0.69 19.23
CA ILE A 170 2.75 -1.36 18.04
C ILE A 170 2.05 -2.68 18.40
N LYS A 171 2.60 -3.45 19.36
CA LYS A 171 1.97 -4.70 19.82
C LYS A 171 0.63 -4.42 20.49
N LYS A 172 0.55 -3.37 21.31
CA LYS A 172 -0.72 -2.97 21.93
C LYS A 172 -1.75 -2.55 20.89
N LEU A 173 -1.37 -1.79 19.87
CA LEU A 173 -2.27 -1.42 18.76
C LEU A 173 -2.72 -2.65 17.97
N ALA A 174 -1.81 -3.57 17.68
CA ALA A 174 -2.09 -4.75 16.89
C ALA A 174 -3.11 -5.71 17.56
N LYS A 175 -3.23 -5.69 18.89
CA LYS A 175 -4.30 -6.41 19.62
C LYS A 175 -5.72 -5.96 19.25
N THR A 176 -5.90 -4.77 18.71
CA THR A 176 -7.23 -4.21 18.35
C THR A 176 -7.36 -3.82 16.88
N ALA A 177 -6.23 -3.68 16.17
CA ALA A 177 -6.20 -3.24 14.78
C ALA A 177 -5.32 -4.10 13.87
N GLY A 178 -4.53 -5.03 14.43
CA GLY A 178 -3.65 -5.89 13.65
C GLY A 178 -4.46 -6.84 12.80
N HIS A 179 -4.15 -6.90 11.53
CA HIS A 179 -4.83 -7.74 10.58
C HIS A 179 -3.81 -8.50 9.74
N ILE A 180 -3.99 -9.81 9.67
CA ILE A 180 -3.16 -10.69 8.86
C ILE A 180 -3.90 -11.01 7.57
N THR A 181 -3.22 -10.93 6.43
CA THR A 181 -3.72 -11.44 5.16
C THR A 181 -2.79 -12.53 4.70
N VAL A 182 -3.30 -13.75 4.54
CA VAL A 182 -2.46 -14.91 4.21
C VAL A 182 -3.16 -15.89 3.25
N TYR A 183 -2.40 -16.34 2.25
CA TYR A 183 -2.82 -17.27 1.22
C TYR A 183 -1.90 -18.49 1.24
N ILE A 184 -2.36 -19.55 1.89
CA ILE A 184 -1.63 -20.80 2.09
C ILE A 184 -1.93 -21.78 0.96
N GLN A 185 -0.87 -22.41 0.45
CA GLN A 185 -0.93 -23.43 -0.58
C GLN A 185 -0.86 -24.82 0.06
N ASP A 186 -1.81 -25.69 -0.27
CA ASP A 186 -1.80 -27.10 0.12
C ASP A 186 -2.50 -27.95 -0.94
N GLU A 187 -2.10 -29.21 -1.09
CA GLU A 187 -2.81 -30.15 -1.98
C GLU A 187 -4.16 -30.57 -1.40
N GLU A 188 -4.31 -30.61 -0.08
CA GLU A 188 -5.57 -30.91 0.56
C GLU A 188 -6.36 -29.62 0.83
N ILE A 189 -7.48 -29.44 0.11
CA ILE A 189 -8.39 -28.32 0.34
C ILE A 189 -9.62 -28.82 1.10
N SER A 190 -9.50 -28.89 2.42
CA SER A 190 -10.53 -29.37 3.35
C SER A 190 -10.72 -28.37 4.51
N VAL A 191 -11.89 -28.43 5.17
CA VAL A 191 -12.18 -27.56 6.33
C VAL A 191 -11.26 -27.92 7.49
N GLU A 192 -11.03 -29.22 7.66
CA GLU A 192 -10.11 -29.80 8.64
C GLU A 192 -8.71 -29.23 8.45
N LYS A 193 -8.18 -29.26 7.21
CA LYS A 193 -6.87 -28.70 6.88
C LYS A 193 -6.81 -27.19 7.10
N ALA A 194 -7.85 -26.46 6.70
CA ALA A 194 -7.93 -25.02 6.92
C ALA A 194 -7.87 -24.68 8.43
N CYS A 195 -8.58 -25.44 9.27
CA CYS A 195 -8.60 -25.25 10.72
C CYS A 195 -7.25 -25.61 11.37
N GLU A 196 -6.60 -26.69 10.93
CA GLU A 196 -5.23 -27.06 11.34
C GLU A 196 -4.25 -25.92 11.07
N VAL A 197 -4.28 -25.38 9.85
CA VAL A 197 -3.40 -24.27 9.44
C VAL A 197 -3.70 -23.00 10.25
N LEU A 198 -4.97 -22.65 10.48
CA LEU A 198 -5.34 -21.49 11.30
C LEU A 198 -4.83 -21.59 12.74
N LEU A 199 -4.96 -22.77 13.37
CA LEU A 199 -4.43 -23.01 14.71
C LEU A 199 -2.90 -22.92 14.74
N GLY A 200 -2.23 -23.48 13.73
CA GLY A 200 -0.77 -23.41 13.59
C GLY A 200 -0.29 -21.98 13.40
N LEU A 201 -0.93 -21.19 12.52
CA LEU A 201 -0.67 -19.77 12.36
C LEU A 201 -0.85 -19.02 13.67
N LYS A 202 -1.98 -19.21 14.37
CA LYS A 202 -2.22 -18.57 15.67
C LYS A 202 -1.07 -18.87 16.64
N LYS A 203 -0.66 -20.13 16.74
CA LYS A 203 0.44 -20.55 17.62
C LYS A 203 1.76 -19.86 17.24
N ILE A 204 2.10 -19.80 15.95
CA ILE A 204 3.33 -19.14 15.48
C ILE A 204 3.35 -17.66 15.90
N PHE A 205 2.24 -16.96 15.70
CA PHE A 205 2.12 -15.54 16.08
C PHE A 205 2.17 -15.35 17.61
N ASP A 206 1.55 -16.24 18.38
CA ASP A 206 1.60 -16.23 19.84
C ASP A 206 3.03 -16.47 20.37
N ASP A 207 3.72 -17.47 19.83
CA ASP A 207 5.10 -17.80 20.20
C ASP A 207 6.07 -16.65 19.87
N ALA A 208 5.83 -15.94 18.77
CA ALA A 208 6.61 -14.78 18.34
C ALA A 208 6.28 -13.49 19.13
N ASP A 209 5.26 -13.51 20.00
CA ASP A 209 4.70 -12.33 20.68
C ASP A 209 4.36 -11.22 19.68
N VAL A 210 3.73 -11.59 18.56
CA VAL A 210 3.21 -10.66 17.54
C VAL A 210 1.69 -10.78 17.54
N PRO A 211 0.97 -9.92 18.26
CA PRO A 211 -0.49 -10.02 18.34
C PRO A 211 -1.14 -9.57 17.04
N PHE A 212 -2.32 -10.13 16.75
CA PHE A 212 -3.23 -9.65 15.73
C PHE A 212 -4.67 -9.73 16.24
N TYR A 213 -5.57 -8.98 15.63
CA TYR A 213 -6.99 -8.94 15.97
C TYR A 213 -7.83 -9.80 15.04
N ALA A 214 -7.55 -9.78 13.74
CA ALA A 214 -8.30 -10.53 12.74
C ALA A 214 -7.40 -11.04 11.61
N ILE A 215 -7.90 -12.03 10.85
CA ILE A 215 -7.19 -12.63 9.73
C ILE A 215 -8.11 -12.84 8.52
N ASP A 216 -7.61 -12.46 7.35
CA ASP A 216 -8.07 -12.91 6.04
C ASP A 216 -7.23 -14.14 5.67
N PHE A 217 -7.89 -15.29 5.56
CA PHE A 217 -7.23 -16.58 5.32
C PHE A 217 -7.80 -17.24 4.07
N VAL A 218 -6.90 -17.68 3.19
CA VAL A 218 -7.22 -18.50 2.02
C VAL A 218 -6.37 -19.76 2.05
N LEU A 219 -7.02 -20.91 1.97
CA LEU A 219 -6.39 -22.19 1.63
C LEU A 219 -6.68 -22.49 0.17
N LEU A 220 -5.65 -22.65 -0.65
CA LEU A 220 -5.78 -22.88 -2.09
C LEU A 220 -4.80 -23.92 -2.61
N LYS A 221 -5.07 -24.44 -3.81
CA LYS A 221 -4.17 -25.37 -4.49
C LYS A 221 -2.80 -24.76 -4.78
N PRO A 222 -1.71 -25.55 -4.77
CA PRO A 222 -0.40 -25.03 -5.09
C PRO A 222 -0.35 -24.49 -6.52
N ARG A 223 0.43 -23.44 -6.71
CA ARG A 223 0.72 -22.88 -8.04
C ARG A 223 1.51 -23.90 -8.88
N LYS A 224 1.48 -23.71 -10.19
CA LYS A 224 2.32 -24.47 -11.12
C LYS A 224 3.80 -24.13 -10.90
N ASP A 225 4.70 -24.99 -11.37
CA ASP A 225 6.17 -24.81 -11.25
C ASP A 225 6.68 -23.49 -11.84
N ASP A 226 5.97 -22.93 -12.83
CA ASP A 226 6.28 -21.64 -13.45
C ASP A 226 5.75 -20.42 -12.67
N GLY A 227 5.15 -20.65 -11.49
CA GLY A 227 4.56 -19.64 -10.63
C GLY A 227 3.17 -19.18 -11.07
N THR A 228 2.60 -19.71 -12.15
CA THR A 228 1.24 -19.35 -12.58
C THR A 228 0.16 -20.01 -11.71
N PRO A 229 -1.04 -19.40 -11.60
CA PRO A 229 -2.14 -19.99 -10.84
C PRO A 229 -2.49 -21.40 -11.33
N ASN A 230 -2.92 -22.26 -10.40
CA ASN A 230 -3.43 -23.58 -10.73
C ASN A 230 -4.70 -23.47 -11.61
N GLU A 231 -4.91 -24.47 -12.47
CA GLU A 231 -6.17 -24.59 -13.22
C GLU A 231 -7.34 -24.96 -12.30
N ASP A 232 -7.06 -25.78 -11.29
CA ASP A 232 -7.95 -26.02 -10.17
C ASP A 232 -7.98 -24.80 -9.26
N LYS A 233 -9.12 -24.10 -9.28
CA LYS A 233 -9.37 -22.89 -8.48
C LYS A 233 -10.08 -23.20 -7.17
N THR A 234 -10.08 -24.46 -6.73
CA THR A 234 -10.66 -24.83 -5.44
C THR A 234 -9.92 -24.11 -4.32
N GLU A 235 -10.67 -23.33 -3.55
CA GLU A 235 -10.17 -22.58 -2.40
C GLU A 235 -11.20 -22.58 -1.27
N LEU A 236 -10.71 -22.47 -0.03
CA LEU A 236 -11.51 -22.14 1.13
C LEU A 236 -11.06 -20.79 1.65
N ARG A 237 -12.02 -19.89 1.87
CA ARG A 237 -11.73 -18.51 2.21
C ARG A 237 -12.63 -18.00 3.33
N ILE A 238 -12.00 -17.30 4.26
CA ILE A 238 -12.65 -16.47 5.27
C ILE A 238 -11.99 -15.09 5.28
N ASN A 239 -12.77 -14.06 5.59
CA ASN A 239 -12.27 -12.70 5.79
C ASN A 239 -12.66 -12.25 7.20
N ASP A 240 -11.85 -11.36 7.77
CA ASP A 240 -12.09 -10.72 9.08
C ASP A 240 -12.35 -11.71 10.21
N PHE A 241 -11.76 -12.90 10.15
CA PHE A 241 -11.94 -13.92 11.17
C PHE A 241 -11.17 -13.55 12.42
N LEU A 242 -11.85 -13.46 13.56
CA LEU A 242 -11.26 -12.85 14.75
C LEU A 242 -10.28 -13.81 15.43
N TYR A 243 -9.17 -13.26 15.94
CA TYR A 243 -8.17 -13.99 16.71
C TYR A 243 -8.80 -14.81 17.85
N LYS A 244 -9.76 -14.21 18.56
CA LYS A 244 -10.46 -14.84 19.70
C LYS A 244 -11.30 -16.06 19.30
N ASP A 245 -11.64 -16.20 18.02
CA ASP A 245 -12.48 -17.27 17.49
C ASP A 245 -11.65 -18.45 16.93
N ILE A 246 -10.31 -18.30 16.91
CA ILE A 246 -9.36 -19.35 16.54
C ILE A 246 -8.97 -20.14 17.81
N TYR A 247 -9.76 -21.17 18.11
CA TYR A 247 -9.52 -22.14 19.17
C TYR A 247 -10.19 -23.47 18.80
N GLU A 248 -9.68 -24.60 19.27
CA GLU A 248 -10.04 -25.96 18.78
C GLU A 248 -11.55 -26.23 18.82
N ASP A 249 -12.19 -26.05 19.97
CA ASP A 249 -13.59 -26.40 20.18
C ASP A 249 -14.52 -25.67 19.20
N GLY A 250 -15.14 -26.41 18.27
CA GLY A 250 -16.10 -25.89 17.30
C GLY A 250 -15.50 -24.96 16.24
N LEU A 251 -14.19 -25.04 15.98
CA LEU A 251 -13.53 -24.19 14.99
C LEU A 251 -14.09 -24.41 13.58
N GLU A 252 -14.29 -25.66 13.18
CA GLU A 252 -14.81 -26.03 11.86
C GLU A 252 -16.19 -25.41 11.59
N ASP A 253 -17.09 -25.46 12.59
CA ASP A 253 -18.41 -24.84 12.48
C ASP A 253 -18.32 -23.32 12.29
N ARG A 254 -17.45 -22.64 13.05
CA ARG A 254 -17.21 -21.19 12.92
C ARG A 254 -16.59 -20.85 11.58
N PHE A 255 -15.64 -21.66 11.11
CA PHE A 255 -15.00 -21.52 9.81
C PHE A 255 -16.03 -21.62 8.69
N VAL A 256 -16.81 -22.72 8.65
CA VAL A 256 -17.82 -22.98 7.62
C VAL A 256 -18.88 -21.88 7.61
N LYS A 257 -19.33 -21.42 8.79
CA LYS A 257 -20.27 -20.32 8.91
C LYS A 257 -19.69 -19.03 8.29
N SER A 258 -18.44 -18.70 8.57
CA SER A 258 -17.77 -17.50 8.05
C SER A 258 -17.55 -17.58 6.55
N ALA A 259 -17.11 -18.74 6.04
CA ALA A 259 -16.90 -18.98 4.62
C ALA A 259 -18.22 -18.85 3.81
N LYS A 260 -19.32 -19.43 4.32
CA LYS A 260 -20.66 -19.28 3.72
C LYS A 260 -21.13 -17.83 3.70
N ALA A 261 -20.95 -17.10 4.79
CA ALA A 261 -21.33 -15.69 4.86
C ALA A 261 -20.57 -14.84 3.84
N LEU A 262 -19.28 -15.12 3.63
CA LEU A 262 -18.45 -14.44 2.64
C LEU A 262 -18.89 -14.78 1.21
N GLU A 263 -19.18 -16.05 0.93
CA GLU A 263 -19.68 -16.48 -0.38
C GLU A 263 -21.00 -15.79 -0.73
N GLU A 264 -21.93 -15.72 0.24
CA GLU A 264 -23.20 -15.01 0.08
C GLU A 264 -23.01 -13.50 -0.17
N TYR A 265 -22.07 -12.88 0.53
CA TYR A 265 -21.73 -11.47 0.32
C TYR A 265 -21.28 -11.21 -1.11
N TYR A 266 -20.31 -11.99 -1.63
CA TYR A 266 -19.82 -11.80 -3.00
C TYR A 266 -20.88 -12.11 -4.05
N LYS A 267 -21.71 -13.14 -3.85
CA LYS A 267 -22.88 -13.41 -4.71
C LYS A 267 -23.81 -12.20 -4.81
N LYS A 268 -24.09 -11.52 -3.69
CA LYS A 268 -24.90 -10.29 -3.67
C LYS A 268 -24.21 -9.13 -4.40
N GLN A 269 -22.92 -8.94 -4.20
CA GLN A 269 -22.16 -7.87 -4.86
C GLN A 269 -22.07 -8.07 -6.37
N ASP A 270 -21.84 -9.29 -6.83
CA ASP A 270 -21.81 -9.62 -8.25
C ASP A 270 -23.17 -9.43 -8.92
N ALA A 271 -24.26 -9.76 -8.22
CA ALA A 271 -25.61 -9.47 -8.70
C ALA A 271 -25.84 -7.96 -8.85
N ARG A 272 -25.40 -7.13 -7.90
CA ARG A 272 -25.50 -5.66 -7.98
C ARG A 272 -24.73 -5.09 -9.17
N LYS A 273 -23.49 -5.57 -9.41
CA LYS A 273 -22.67 -5.12 -10.54
C LYS A 273 -23.27 -5.47 -11.89
N LYS A 274 -24.02 -6.58 -12.00
CA LYS A 274 -24.73 -6.97 -13.23
C LYS A 274 -25.96 -6.10 -13.52
N ILE A 275 -26.56 -5.48 -12.50
CA ILE A 275 -27.72 -4.58 -12.65
C ILE A 275 -27.29 -3.16 -13.06
N GLN A 276 -26.03 -2.79 -12.77
CA GLN A 276 -25.47 -1.47 -13.08
C GLN A 276 -24.74 -1.39 -14.44
N LYS A 277 -24.72 -2.48 -15.23
CA LYS A 277 -24.23 -2.51 -16.61
C LYS A 277 -25.39 -2.55 -17.57
#